data_AF-A0A7W1FTY6-F1
#
_entry.id   AF-A0A7W1FTY6-F1
#
_cell.length_a   1.000
_cell.length_b   1.000
_cell.length_c   1.000
_cell.angle_alpha   90.00
_cell.angle_beta   90.00
_cell.angle_gamma   90.00
#
_symmetry.space_group_name_H-M   'P 1'
#
loop_
_entity.id
_entity.type
_entity.pdbx_description
1 polymer ?
#
loop_
_entity_poly.entity_id
_entity_poly.type
_entity_poly.pdbx_seq_one_letter_code
_entity_poly.pdbx_strand_id
1 'polypeptide(L)' 'GRRPLPTDAGWKDTVDLTSGEEARVLVRFDGYRGRYVFHCHNLEHEDMMMMANFEVV' A
#
# COMPACT_ATOMS: atom_id res chain seq x y z
N GLY A 1 10.94 -6.37 11.62
CA GLY A 1 9.61 -6.84 11.21
C GLY A 1 9.53 -8.36 11.27
N ARG A 2 8.33 -8.90 11.51
CA ARG A 2 8.03 -10.34 11.44
C ARG A 2 8.06 -10.85 9.99
N ARG A 3 8.15 -12.16 9.79
CA ARG A 3 7.99 -12.77 8.45
C ARG A 3 6.54 -12.59 7.98
N PRO A 4 6.29 -12.28 6.68
CA PRO A 4 4.94 -12.23 6.12
C PRO A 4 4.19 -13.56 6.30
N LEU A 5 2.86 -13.49 6.39
CA LEU A 5 2.00 -14.66 6.48
C LEU A 5 2.00 -15.43 5.15
N PRO A 6 1.64 -16.73 5.13
CA PRO A 6 1.47 -17.47 3.88
C PRO A 6 0.47 -16.80 2.91
N THR A 7 -0.55 -16.14 3.45
CA THR A 7 -1.55 -15.38 2.68
C THR A 7 -1.00 -14.10 2.06
N ASP A 8 0.16 -13.61 2.52
CA ASP A 8 0.84 -12.43 1.99
C ASP A 8 1.76 -12.76 0.81
N ALA A 9 1.84 -14.05 0.43
CA ALA A 9 2.66 -14.49 -0.69
C ALA A 9 2.12 -14.01 -2.05
N GLY A 10 3.03 -13.77 -2.98
CA GLY A 10 2.72 -13.35 -4.35
C GLY A 10 2.62 -11.83 -4.54
N TRP A 11 2.10 -11.43 -5.70
CA TRP A 11 1.89 -10.02 -6.05
C TRP A 11 0.57 -9.52 -5.48
N LYS A 12 0.61 -8.35 -4.84
CA LYS A 12 -0.53 -7.70 -4.21
C LYS A 12 -0.45 -6.20 -4.41
N ASP A 13 -1.61 -5.55 -4.44
CA ASP A 13 -1.76 -4.09 -4.41
C ASP A 13 -2.12 -3.57 -3.01
N THR A 14 -2.65 -4.44 -2.14
CA THR A 14 -3.16 -4.10 -0.81
C THR A 14 -2.60 -5.05 0.24
N VAL A 15 -2.22 -4.51 1.41
CA VAL A 15 -1.77 -5.27 2.59
C VAL A 15 -2.58 -4.82 3.80
N ASP A 16 -3.06 -5.77 4.58
CA ASP A 16 -3.75 -5.49 5.85
C ASP A 16 -2.73 -5.26 6.95
N LEU A 17 -2.94 -4.23 7.77
CA LEU A 17 -2.07 -3.85 8.87
C LEU A 17 -2.92 -3.67 10.13
N THR A 18 -2.70 -4.54 11.11
CA THR A 18 -3.31 -4.38 12.43
C THR A 18 -2.45 -3.47 13.33
N SER A 19 -2.97 -3.11 14.50
CA SER A 19 -2.32 -2.18 15.40
C SER A 19 -0.90 -2.64 15.78
N GLY A 20 0.09 -1.77 15.55
CA GLY A 20 1.50 -2.03 15.85
C GLY A 20 2.25 -2.86 14.79
N GLU A 21 1.59 -3.22 13.69
CA GLU A 21 2.25 -3.91 12.57
C GLU A 21 2.92 -2.92 11.60
N GLU A 22 3.98 -3.42 10.94
CA GLU A 22 4.72 -2.71 9.90
C GLU A 22 4.91 -3.65 8.71
N ALA A 23 4.71 -3.15 7.50
CA ALA A 23 5.04 -3.83 6.26
C ALA A 23 6.15 -3.10 5.50
N ARG A 24 7.02 -3.87 4.84
CA ARG A 24 7.97 -3.36 3.85
C ARG A 24 7.58 -3.94 2.50
N VAL A 25 7.30 -3.07 1.54
CA VAL A 25 6.84 -3.46 0.21
C VAL A 25 7.92 -3.21 -0.83
N LEU A 26 7.97 -4.07 -1.84
CA LEU A 26 8.78 -3.87 -3.04
C LEU A 26 7.82 -3.72 -4.22
N VAL A 27 7.91 -2.60 -4.92
CA VAL A 27 7.01 -2.26 -6.03
C VAL A 27 7.84 -2.06 -7.30
N ARG A 28 7.35 -2.59 -8.41
CA ARG A 28 7.90 -2.34 -9.75
C ARG A 28 6.96 -1.40 -10.49
N PHE A 29 7.48 -0.25 -10.93
CA PHE A 29 6.75 0.68 -11.79
C PHE A 29 7.17 0.47 -13.25
N ASP A 30 6.43 -0.36 -13.98
CA ASP A 30 6.68 -0.70 -15.40
C ASP A 30 5.57 -0.19 -16.35
N GLY A 31 4.60 0.56 -15.82
CA GLY A 31 3.46 1.11 -16.55
C GLY A 31 3.64 2.57 -16.99
N TYR A 32 2.53 3.31 -16.93
CA TYR A 32 2.47 4.70 -17.38
C TYR A 32 3.09 5.67 -16.36
N ARG A 33 3.60 6.80 -16.86
CA ARG A 33 3.99 7.94 -16.04
C ARG A 33 2.76 8.70 -15.56
N GLY A 34 2.82 9.27 -14.37
CA GLY A 34 1.74 10.09 -13.83
C GLY A 34 1.69 10.16 -12.32
N ARG A 35 0.66 10.87 -11.82
CA ARG A 35 0.35 10.99 -10.40
C ARG A 35 -0.63 9.91 -9.98
N TYR A 36 -0.26 9.14 -8.97
CA TYR A 36 -1.04 8.03 -8.42
C TYR A 36 -1.40 8.28 -6.95
N VAL A 37 -2.27 7.44 -6.39
CA VAL A 37 -2.67 7.46 -4.97
C VAL A 37 -2.10 6.26 -4.24
N PHE A 38 -1.84 6.45 -2.95
CA PHE A 38 -1.58 5.39 -1.97
C PHE A 38 -2.25 5.80 -0.66
N HIS A 39 -3.13 4.96 -0.13
CA HIS A 39 -3.99 5.32 1.00
C HIS A 39 -4.43 4.10 1.81
N CYS A 40 -5.03 4.35 2.97
CA CYS A 40 -5.79 3.33 3.69
C CYS A 40 -7.08 3.03 2.93
N HIS A 41 -7.38 1.75 2.69
CA HIS A 41 -8.59 1.35 1.96
C HIS A 41 -9.83 1.17 2.88
N ASN A 42 -9.70 1.56 4.16
CA ASN A 42 -10.87 1.86 4.98
C ASN A 42 -11.41 3.22 4.54
N LEU A 43 -12.64 3.25 4.01
CA LEU A 43 -13.20 4.43 3.35
C LEU A 43 -13.34 5.62 4.30
N GLU A 44 -13.70 5.36 5.56
CA GLU A 44 -13.80 6.43 6.55
C GLU A 44 -12.43 7.05 6.83
N HIS A 45 -11.37 6.25 6.91
CA HIS A 45 -10.00 6.77 7.07
C HIS A 45 -9.50 7.49 5.82
N GLU A 46 -9.82 6.97 4.63
CA GLU A 46 -9.53 7.59 3.34
C GLU A 46 -10.13 9.00 3.26
N ASP A 47 -11.44 9.12 3.52
CA ASP A 47 -12.18 10.39 3.51
C ASP A 47 -11.70 11.34 4.61
N MET A 48 -11.17 10.79 5.71
CA MET A 48 -10.53 11.54 6.79
C MET A 48 -9.03 11.79 6.54
N MET A 49 -8.63 11.93 5.27
CA MET A 49 -7.31 12.39 4.82
C MET A 49 -6.16 11.39 5.02
N MET A 50 -6.43 10.10 5.21
CA MET A 50 -5.37 9.06 5.25
C MET A 50 -4.95 8.62 3.84
N MET A 51 -4.65 9.60 2.97
CA MET A 51 -4.27 9.44 1.56
C MET A 51 -3.04 10.28 1.24
N ALA A 52 -2.18 9.74 0.40
CA ALA A 52 -1.05 10.44 -0.19
C ALA A 52 -0.96 10.20 -1.71
N ASN A 53 -0.27 11.10 -2.40
CA ASN A 53 0.06 10.95 -3.80
C ASN A 53 1.55 10.61 -3.98
N PHE A 54 1.86 9.88 -5.04
CA PHE A 54 3.22 9.73 -5.54
C PHE A 54 3.25 9.91 -7.05
N GLU A 55 4.43 10.19 -7.60
CA GLU A 55 4.63 10.41 -9.03
C GLU A 55 5.56 9.34 -9.61
N VAL A 56 5.15 8.74 -10.71
CA VAL A 56 5.99 7.87 -11.54
C VAL A 56 6.49 8.70 -12.71
N VAL A 57 7.81 8.91 -12.76
CA VAL A 57 8.50 9.80 -13.72
C VAL A 57 9.31 9.05 -14.77
#